data_AF-A0A090WW36-F1
#
_entry.id   AF-A0A090WW36-F1
#
_cell.length_a   1.000
_cell.length_b   1.000
_cell.length_c   1.000
_cell.angle_alpha   90.00
_cell.angle_beta   90.00
_cell.angle_gamma   90.00
#
_symmetry.space_group_name_H-M   'P 1'
#
loop_
_entity.id
_entity.type
_entity.pdbx_description
1 polymer ?
#
loop_
_entity_poly.entity_id
_entity_poly.type
_entity_poly.pdbx_seq_one_letter_code
_entity_poly.pdbx_strand_id
1 'polypeptide(L)'
;MTIQFSIHQNTETGTVVYQEDHNYTTDANGLVILSIGTDITPSIGDFNSIAWGKYAHFLQTSVTYSGGTINFDATEFMAVPYAKHAEIAAVAENVFSGDYNDLINQPNTIPTGLESIDEGNGAGWRLIGNNPENFGSIGYSSIDLSISVENSDLYGATGYASFAMGVLTEASGQYSTVMGIVCKGFRCLFNSNGIWNISFRC
;
A
#
# COMPACT_ATOMS: atom_id res chain seq x y z
N MET A 1 -34.33 -14.45 -41.53
CA MET A 1 -34.88 -14.57 -40.16
C MET A 1 -33.91 -13.87 -39.26
N THR A 2 -34.41 -13.09 -38.30
CA THR A 2 -33.59 -12.37 -37.34
C THR A 2 -34.02 -12.81 -35.95
N ILE A 3 -33.05 -13.22 -35.14
CA ILE A 3 -33.25 -13.60 -33.74
C ILE A 3 -32.67 -12.46 -32.91
N GLN A 4 -33.48 -11.90 -32.03
CA GLN A 4 -33.11 -10.83 -31.13
C GLN A 4 -33.07 -11.37 -29.71
N PHE A 5 -32.03 -11.03 -28.97
CA PHE A 5 -31.92 -11.28 -27.54
C PHE A 5 -31.96 -9.95 -26.80
N SER A 6 -32.83 -9.85 -25.80
CA SER A 6 -33.01 -8.66 -24.97
C SER A 6 -32.86 -9.03 -23.51
N ILE A 7 -32.09 -8.25 -22.76
CA ILE A 7 -31.88 -8.43 -21.32
C ILE A 7 -32.59 -7.32 -20.56
N HIS A 8 -33.60 -7.70 -19.77
CA HIS A 8 -34.35 -6.79 -18.91
C HIS A 8 -33.78 -6.78 -17.49
N GLN A 9 -33.85 -5.63 -16.83
CA GLN A 9 -33.41 -5.45 -15.45
C GLN A 9 -34.61 -5.37 -14.48
N ASN A 10 -34.47 -5.97 -13.30
CA ASN A 10 -35.41 -6.02 -12.17
C ASN A 10 -36.68 -6.86 -12.37
N THR A 11 -37.29 -6.84 -13.56
CA THR A 11 -38.51 -7.60 -13.88
C THR A 11 -38.51 -8.10 -15.33
N GLU A 12 -39.37 -9.06 -15.65
CA GLU A 12 -39.56 -9.62 -17.00
C GLU A 12 -39.91 -8.58 -18.08
N THR A 13 -40.56 -7.48 -17.69
CA THR A 13 -40.93 -6.35 -18.56
C THR A 13 -40.17 -5.07 -18.20
N GLY A 14 -39.08 -5.20 -17.44
CA GLY A 14 -38.27 -4.09 -16.97
C GLY A 14 -37.50 -3.40 -18.10
N THR A 15 -36.66 -2.43 -17.73
CA THR A 15 -35.82 -1.71 -18.70
C THR A 15 -34.87 -2.67 -19.39
N VAL A 16 -34.79 -2.60 -20.73
CA VAL A 16 -33.79 -3.34 -21.51
C VAL A 16 -32.43 -2.67 -21.32
N VAL A 17 -31.49 -3.39 -20.73
CA VAL A 17 -30.11 -2.92 -20.48
C VAL A 17 -29.13 -3.39 -21.55
N TYR A 18 -29.49 -4.43 -22.29
CA TYR A 18 -28.70 -4.96 -23.39
C TYR A 18 -29.59 -5.61 -24.43
N GLN A 19 -29.27 -5.42 -25.71
CA GLN A 19 -29.96 -6.04 -26.83
C GLN A 19 -29.01 -6.27 -28.00
N GLU A 20 -29.05 -7.46 -28.60
CA GLU A 20 -28.27 -7.78 -29.80
C GLU A 20 -29.12 -8.55 -30.83
N ASP A 21 -28.74 -8.44 -32.10
CA ASP A 21 -29.49 -8.97 -33.24
C ASP A 21 -28.65 -9.95 -34.07
N HIS A 22 -29.20 -11.14 -34.31
CA HIS A 22 -28.54 -12.24 -35.00
C HIS A 22 -29.27 -12.58 -36.31
N ASN A 23 -28.60 -12.36 -37.45
CA ASN A 23 -29.12 -12.73 -38.77
C ASN A 23 -28.57 -14.10 -39.20
N TYR A 24 -29.39 -15.15 -39.08
CA TYR A 24 -28.97 -16.52 -39.39
C TYR A 24 -30.04 -17.29 -40.18
N THR A 25 -29.57 -18.34 -40.84
CA THR A 25 -30.40 -19.38 -41.47
C THR A 25 -30.28 -20.66 -40.65
N THR A 26 -31.40 -21.32 -40.37
CA THR A 26 -31.42 -22.62 -39.69
C THR A 26 -30.74 -23.69 -40.55
N ASP A 27 -30.26 -24.77 -39.93
CA ASP A 27 -29.81 -25.95 -40.68
C ASP A 27 -31.00 -26.75 -41.26
N ALA A 28 -30.70 -27.86 -41.94
CA ALA A 28 -31.72 -28.74 -42.53
C ALA A 28 -32.67 -29.38 -41.50
N ASN A 29 -32.34 -29.32 -40.21
CA ASN A 29 -33.15 -29.83 -39.09
C ASN A 29 -33.85 -28.70 -38.31
N GLY A 30 -33.70 -27.44 -38.71
CA GLY A 30 -34.27 -26.30 -38.00
C GLY A 30 -33.47 -25.86 -36.75
N LEU A 31 -32.24 -26.36 -36.57
CA LEU A 31 -31.41 -26.03 -35.41
C LEU A 31 -30.61 -24.74 -35.67
N VAL A 32 -30.49 -23.93 -34.61
CA VAL A 32 -29.67 -22.74 -34.56
C VAL A 32 -28.95 -22.71 -33.20
N ILE A 33 -27.65 -22.43 -33.21
CA ILE A 33 -26.83 -22.26 -32.00
C ILE A 33 -26.24 -20.85 -32.07
N LEU A 34 -26.60 -20.00 -31.10
CA LEU A 34 -26.15 -18.62 -31.00
C LEU A 34 -25.51 -18.38 -29.63
N SER A 35 -24.53 -17.47 -29.60
CA SER A 35 -23.85 -17.06 -28.37
C SER A 35 -24.17 -15.61 -28.09
N ILE A 36 -24.67 -15.34 -26.89
CA ILE A 36 -25.08 -14.00 -26.43
C ILE A 36 -23.85 -13.24 -25.93
N GLY A 37 -23.77 -11.93 -26.20
CA GLY A 37 -22.67 -11.07 -25.76
C GLY A 37 -21.46 -11.08 -26.69
N THR A 38 -21.63 -11.55 -27.93
CA THR A 38 -20.54 -11.61 -28.94
C THR A 38 -20.64 -10.52 -29.99
N ASP A 39 -21.79 -9.84 -30.08
CA ASP A 39 -21.95 -8.70 -30.97
C ASP A 39 -21.10 -7.52 -30.50
N ILE A 40 -20.25 -7.00 -31.40
CA ILE A 40 -19.41 -5.82 -31.16
C ILE A 40 -20.18 -4.51 -31.31
N THR A 41 -21.38 -4.56 -31.90
CA THR A 41 -22.26 -3.41 -32.15
C THR A 41 -23.70 -3.76 -31.75
N PRO A 42 -23.93 -4.07 -30.47
CA PRO A 42 -25.27 -4.38 -29.98
C PRO A 42 -26.23 -3.20 -30.20
N SER A 43 -27.50 -3.52 -30.46
CA SER A 43 -28.58 -2.56 -30.67
C SER A 43 -28.83 -1.69 -29.43
N ILE A 44 -28.59 -2.22 -28.22
CA ILE A 44 -28.68 -1.47 -26.95
C ILE A 44 -27.57 -1.95 -26.00
N GLY A 45 -26.91 -0.99 -25.33
CA GLY A 45 -26.02 -1.26 -24.19
C GLY A 45 -24.68 -1.90 -24.57
N ASP A 46 -23.90 -2.29 -23.57
CA ASP A 46 -22.67 -3.10 -23.72
C ASP A 46 -22.73 -4.26 -22.73
N PHE A 47 -22.57 -5.49 -23.22
CA PHE A 47 -22.66 -6.71 -22.44
C PHE A 47 -21.70 -6.73 -21.24
N ASN A 48 -20.49 -6.19 -21.43
CA ASN A 48 -19.46 -6.16 -20.38
C ASN A 48 -19.74 -5.14 -19.27
N SER A 49 -20.59 -4.17 -19.55
CA SER A 49 -20.96 -3.09 -18.62
C SER A 49 -22.16 -3.43 -17.72
N ILE A 50 -22.85 -4.53 -17.98
CA ILE A 50 -24.05 -4.94 -17.23
C ILE A 50 -23.68 -5.23 -15.77
N ALA A 51 -24.45 -4.64 -14.84
CA ALA A 51 -24.25 -4.77 -13.41
C ALA A 51 -24.87 -6.05 -12.84
N TRP A 52 -24.39 -7.21 -13.31
CA TRP A 52 -24.96 -8.53 -13.03
C TRP A 52 -25.18 -8.87 -11.54
N GLY A 53 -24.29 -8.40 -10.65
CA GLY A 53 -24.36 -8.70 -9.21
C GLY A 53 -25.28 -7.78 -8.40
N LYS A 54 -25.88 -6.76 -9.02
CA LYS A 54 -26.67 -5.74 -8.33
C LYS A 54 -28.17 -5.89 -8.51
N TYR A 55 -28.61 -6.44 -9.64
CA TYR A 55 -30.01 -6.53 -10.02
C TYR A 55 -30.36 -7.92 -10.55
N ALA A 56 -31.63 -8.31 -10.47
CA ALA A 56 -32.15 -9.46 -11.21
C ALA A 56 -32.17 -9.12 -12.71
N HIS A 57 -31.85 -10.10 -13.55
CA HIS A 57 -31.80 -9.94 -15.00
C HIS A 57 -32.62 -11.04 -15.68
N PHE A 58 -33.32 -10.70 -16.76
CA PHE A 58 -34.22 -11.61 -17.48
C PHE A 58 -33.86 -11.61 -18.96
N LEU A 59 -33.76 -12.79 -19.56
CA LEU A 59 -33.53 -12.96 -21.00
C LEU A 59 -34.87 -13.11 -21.73
N GLN A 60 -35.15 -12.19 -22.63
CA GLN A 60 -36.21 -12.29 -23.63
C GLN A 60 -35.59 -12.65 -24.98
N THR A 61 -36.23 -13.57 -25.70
CA THR A 61 -35.87 -13.90 -27.09
C THR A 61 -37.03 -13.52 -28.00
N SER A 62 -36.73 -12.94 -29.16
CA SER A 62 -37.72 -12.63 -30.19
C SER A 62 -37.24 -13.10 -31.55
N VAL A 63 -38.14 -13.65 -32.35
CA VAL A 63 -37.82 -14.20 -33.68
C VAL A 63 -38.68 -13.51 -34.72
N THR A 64 -38.03 -12.84 -35.66
CA THR A 64 -38.66 -12.18 -36.79
C THR A 64 -38.42 -12.98 -38.07
N TYR A 65 -39.50 -13.36 -38.75
CA TYR A 65 -39.51 -14.07 -40.02
C TYR A 65 -40.51 -13.40 -40.99
N SER A 66 -40.58 -13.86 -42.24
CA SER A 66 -41.42 -13.26 -43.28
C SER A 66 -42.93 -13.23 -42.94
N GLY A 67 -43.37 -14.03 -41.97
CA GLY A 67 -44.75 -14.09 -41.49
C GLY A 67 -45.04 -13.28 -40.22
N GLY A 68 -44.06 -12.56 -39.66
CA GLY A 68 -44.25 -11.72 -38.46
C GLY A 68 -43.13 -11.89 -37.43
N THR A 69 -43.36 -11.33 -36.24
CA THR A 69 -42.46 -11.42 -35.08
C THR A 69 -43.14 -12.21 -33.97
N ILE A 70 -42.45 -13.22 -33.45
CA ILE A 70 -42.86 -13.97 -32.26
C ILE A 70 -41.96 -13.51 -31.11
N ASN A 71 -42.57 -13.06 -30.03
CA ASN A 71 -41.88 -12.74 -28.77
C ASN A 71 -42.08 -13.90 -27.81
N PHE A 72 -40.98 -14.42 -27.26
CA PHE A 72 -41.03 -15.37 -26.16
C PHE A 72 -41.05 -14.61 -24.82
N ASP A 73 -41.58 -15.27 -23.79
CA ASP A 73 -41.58 -14.73 -22.44
C ASP A 73 -40.14 -14.60 -21.91
N ALA A 74 -39.93 -13.62 -21.03
CA ALA A 74 -38.62 -13.38 -20.45
C ALA A 74 -38.37 -14.37 -19.30
N THR A 75 -37.20 -15.00 -19.28
CA THR A 75 -36.82 -15.95 -18.22
C THR A 75 -35.70 -15.39 -17.36
N GLU A 76 -35.82 -15.51 -16.03
CA GLU A 76 -34.81 -15.01 -15.10
C GLU A 76 -33.49 -15.78 -15.17
N PHE A 77 -32.36 -15.05 -15.14
CA PHE A 77 -31.04 -15.65 -14.92
C PHE A 77 -30.89 -16.06 -13.44
N MET A 78 -31.13 -17.33 -13.14
CA MET A 78 -30.95 -17.88 -11.78
C MET A 78 -29.47 -17.96 -11.34
N ALA A 79 -28.53 -17.94 -12.29
CA ALA A 79 -27.11 -17.80 -12.06
C ALA A 79 -26.52 -16.86 -13.12
N VAL A 80 -25.76 -15.87 -12.70
CA VAL A 80 -25.02 -14.98 -13.61
C VAL A 80 -23.98 -15.81 -14.37
N PRO A 81 -23.81 -15.61 -15.69
CA PRO A 81 -22.70 -16.20 -16.43
C PRO A 81 -21.37 -15.95 -15.72
N TYR A 82 -20.57 -17.01 -15.65
CA TYR A 82 -19.49 -17.31 -14.71
C TYR A 82 -18.27 -16.35 -14.64
N ALA A 83 -18.37 -15.06 -14.97
CA ALA A 83 -17.18 -14.24 -15.26
C ALA A 83 -16.88 -13.06 -14.30
N LYS A 84 -17.84 -12.54 -13.52
CA LYS A 84 -17.55 -11.36 -12.66
C LYS A 84 -17.20 -11.70 -11.21
N HIS A 85 -17.55 -12.89 -10.70
CA HIS A 85 -17.16 -13.29 -9.35
C HIS A 85 -15.67 -13.67 -9.24
N ALA A 86 -15.05 -14.09 -10.36
CA ALA A 86 -13.63 -14.42 -10.41
C ALA A 86 -12.70 -13.18 -10.47
N GLU A 87 -13.17 -12.03 -10.97
CA GLU A 87 -12.41 -10.77 -10.99
C GLU A 87 -12.26 -10.20 -9.57
N ILE A 88 -13.30 -10.30 -8.73
CA ILE A 88 -13.25 -9.84 -7.33
C ILE A 88 -12.26 -10.69 -6.51
N ALA A 89 -12.14 -11.98 -6.82
CA ALA A 89 -11.15 -12.85 -6.19
C ALA A 89 -9.71 -12.59 -6.69
N ALA A 90 -9.53 -12.12 -7.92
CA ALA A 90 -8.22 -11.74 -8.47
C ALA A 90 -7.69 -10.42 -7.89
N VAL A 91 -8.57 -9.51 -7.42
CA VAL A 91 -8.15 -8.30 -6.68
C VAL A 91 -7.67 -8.63 -5.26
N ALA A 92 -8.02 -9.82 -4.73
CA ALA A 92 -7.59 -10.26 -3.41
C ALA A 92 -6.20 -10.94 -3.41
N GLU A 93 -5.48 -10.98 -4.54
CA GLU A 93 -4.08 -11.41 -4.55
C GLU A 93 -3.17 -10.26 -4.05
N ASN A 94 -2.69 -10.42 -2.81
CA ASN A 94 -1.71 -9.59 -2.07
C ASN A 94 -2.22 -8.33 -1.36
N VAL A 95 -3.15 -8.50 -0.42
CA VAL A 95 -3.50 -7.42 0.53
C VAL A 95 -2.42 -7.22 1.61
N PHE A 96 -1.52 -8.19 1.83
CA PHE A 96 -0.47 -8.08 2.84
C PHE A 96 0.92 -8.10 2.19
N SER A 97 1.56 -6.93 2.06
CA SER A 97 2.91 -6.80 1.52
C SER A 97 4.01 -7.26 2.50
N GLY A 98 3.68 -7.38 3.79
CA GLY A 98 4.64 -7.57 4.86
C GLY A 98 5.40 -6.30 5.27
N ASP A 99 5.13 -5.15 4.63
CA ASP A 99 5.69 -3.86 5.04
C ASP A 99 5.01 -3.40 6.33
N TYR A 100 5.81 -3.09 7.35
CA TYR A 100 5.33 -2.51 8.60
C TYR A 100 4.60 -1.17 8.36
N ASN A 101 4.96 -0.43 7.31
CA ASN A 101 4.34 0.85 6.96
C ASN A 101 2.92 0.72 6.39
N ASP A 102 2.48 -0.48 5.99
CA ASP A 102 1.12 -0.71 5.47
C ASP A 102 0.06 -0.78 6.59
N LEU A 103 0.49 -0.88 7.85
CA LEU A 103 -0.42 -0.86 8.98
C LEU A 103 -1.06 0.52 9.14
N ILE A 104 -2.40 0.57 9.13
CA ILE A 104 -3.16 1.73 9.59
C ILE A 104 -3.27 1.71 11.12
N ASN A 105 -3.21 2.87 11.77
CA ASN A 105 -3.16 3.00 13.24
C ASN A 105 -1.96 2.30 13.89
N GLN A 106 -0.77 2.46 13.28
CA GLN A 106 0.47 2.02 13.91
C GLN A 106 0.59 2.60 15.34
N PRO A 107 1.12 1.83 16.30
CA PRO A 107 1.44 2.34 17.61
C PRO A 107 2.37 3.55 17.46
N ASN A 108 1.87 4.73 17.77
CA ASN A 108 2.66 5.94 17.71
C ASN A 108 3.68 5.85 18.86
N THR A 109 4.96 5.73 18.50
CA THR A 109 6.13 5.64 19.40
C THR A 109 6.25 4.34 20.21
N ILE A 110 6.77 3.28 19.58
CA ILE A 110 7.53 2.27 20.34
C ILE A 110 8.97 2.79 20.38
N PRO A 111 9.52 3.16 21.54
CA PRO A 111 10.94 3.50 21.62
C PRO A 111 11.77 2.27 21.27
N THR A 112 12.36 2.24 20.08
CA THR A 112 13.27 1.20 19.57
C THR A 112 14.65 1.23 20.25
N GLY A 113 14.75 1.85 21.44
CA GLY A 113 16.01 2.13 22.13
C GLY A 113 16.69 3.38 21.60
N LEU A 114 17.10 3.36 20.33
CA LEU A 114 17.80 4.47 19.66
C LEU A 114 16.99 5.02 18.48
N GLU A 115 17.03 6.34 18.30
CA GLU A 115 16.59 7.07 17.11
C GLU A 115 17.78 7.58 16.32
N SER A 116 17.66 7.52 14.99
CA SER A 116 18.59 8.17 14.08
C SER A 116 18.22 9.65 13.98
N ILE A 117 19.15 10.53 14.32
CA ILE A 117 18.98 11.99 14.29
C ILE A 117 20.01 12.57 13.32
N ASP A 118 19.59 13.49 12.46
CA ASP A 118 20.50 14.31 11.63
C ASP A 118 20.23 15.80 11.90
N GLU A 119 21.16 16.45 12.59
CA GLU A 119 21.10 17.87 12.96
C GLU A 119 21.99 18.75 12.06
N GLY A 120 22.26 18.28 10.83
CA GLY A 120 23.05 19.01 9.82
C GLY A 120 24.53 18.64 9.76
N ASN A 121 24.99 17.80 10.70
CA ASN A 121 26.33 17.22 10.67
C ASN A 121 26.36 15.83 10.03
N GLY A 122 25.20 15.27 9.67
CA GLY A 122 25.00 13.89 9.22
C GLY A 122 24.43 13.00 10.34
N ALA A 123 23.82 11.88 9.95
CA ALA A 123 23.08 11.02 10.88
C ALA A 123 23.95 10.37 11.98
N GLY A 124 23.48 10.42 13.23
CA GLY A 124 23.95 9.66 14.40
C GLY A 124 22.80 9.04 15.18
N TRP A 125 23.08 8.31 16.26
CA TRP A 125 22.07 7.58 17.05
C TRP A 125 22.01 8.04 18.51
N ARG A 126 20.82 8.40 19.02
CA ARG A 126 20.59 8.81 20.41
C ARG A 126 19.41 8.05 21.03
N LEU A 127 19.35 7.95 22.36
CA LEU A 127 18.19 7.42 23.08
C LEU A 127 16.90 8.20 22.74
N ILE A 128 15.84 7.46 22.42
CA ILE A 128 14.52 8.04 22.09
C ILE A 128 13.91 8.77 23.29
N GLY A 129 13.27 9.90 23.02
CA GLY A 129 12.47 10.64 24.00
C GLY A 129 13.29 11.58 24.89
N ASN A 130 14.59 11.71 24.61
CA ASN A 130 15.43 12.73 25.21
C ASN A 130 15.03 14.12 24.70
N ASN A 131 15.06 15.12 25.59
CA ASN A 131 14.83 16.51 25.20
C ASN A 131 16.02 17.01 24.35
N PRO A 132 15.83 17.40 23.08
CA PRO A 132 16.94 17.83 22.21
C PRO A 132 17.72 19.03 22.77
N GLU A 133 17.05 19.95 23.49
CA GLU A 133 17.68 21.13 24.10
C GLU A 133 18.75 20.77 25.16
N ASN A 134 18.74 19.54 25.68
CA ASN A 134 19.70 19.07 26.68
C ASN A 134 21.00 18.54 26.08
N PHE A 135 21.11 18.51 24.74
CA PHE A 135 22.25 17.92 24.04
C PHE A 135 22.75 18.85 22.94
N GLY A 136 24.05 18.76 22.67
CA GLY A 136 24.59 19.32 21.45
C GLY A 136 24.17 18.54 20.22
N SER A 137 24.36 19.17 19.05
CA SER A 137 24.11 18.53 17.77
C SER A 137 24.89 17.22 17.65
N ILE A 138 24.19 16.15 17.35
CA ILE A 138 24.73 14.81 17.21
C ILE A 138 25.80 14.79 16.10
N GLY A 139 26.91 14.11 16.36
CA GLY A 139 27.95 13.94 15.36
C GLY A 139 27.56 12.88 14.32
N TYR A 140 28.06 13.00 13.09
CA TYR A 140 27.90 11.94 12.09
C TYR A 140 28.47 10.61 12.56
N SER A 141 27.69 9.54 12.39
CA SER A 141 28.00 8.17 12.85
C SER A 141 28.30 8.07 14.35
N SER A 142 27.87 9.04 15.15
CA SER A 142 28.04 9.00 16.61
C SER A 142 26.95 8.17 17.29
N ILE A 143 27.24 7.76 18.52
CA ILE A 143 26.33 6.99 19.38
C ILE A 143 26.25 7.67 20.74
N ASP A 144 25.06 8.17 21.08
CA ASP A 144 24.79 8.92 22.30
C ASP A 144 23.81 8.15 23.21
N LEU A 145 24.39 7.47 24.20
CA LEU A 145 23.66 6.80 25.30
C LEU A 145 23.63 7.65 26.57
N SER A 146 24.00 8.92 26.48
CA SER A 146 24.10 9.78 27.66
C SER A 146 22.74 10.33 28.08
N ILE A 147 22.65 10.69 29.36
CA ILE A 147 21.49 11.30 29.98
C ILE A 147 21.89 12.70 30.42
N SER A 148 21.18 13.69 29.89
CA SER A 148 21.37 15.10 30.24
C SER A 148 20.06 15.67 30.76
N VAL A 149 20.14 16.37 31.89
CA VAL A 149 18.95 16.92 32.59
C VAL A 149 18.91 18.44 32.57
N GLU A 150 19.87 19.07 31.88
CA GLU A 150 20.00 20.53 31.76
C GLU A 150 20.28 20.90 30.29
N ASN A 151 19.84 22.08 29.88
CA ASN A 151 20.06 22.59 28.53
C ASN A 151 21.57 22.78 28.27
N SER A 152 22.06 22.31 27.13
CA SER A 152 23.48 22.41 26.76
C SER A 152 23.72 22.04 25.31
N ASP A 153 24.49 22.85 24.60
CA ASP A 153 24.93 22.55 23.24
C ASP A 153 26.19 21.66 23.19
N LEU A 154 26.68 21.21 24.35
CA LEU A 154 27.94 20.45 24.46
C LEU A 154 27.75 19.01 24.90
N TYR A 155 26.66 18.71 25.62
CA TYR A 155 26.42 17.37 26.14
C TYR A 155 26.10 16.37 25.03
N GLY A 156 26.49 15.12 25.24
CA GLY A 156 26.28 14.02 24.32
C GLY A 156 27.45 13.74 23.39
N ALA A 157 27.16 12.93 22.37
CA ALA A 157 28.12 12.50 21.36
C ALA A 157 28.13 13.48 20.16
N THR A 158 28.80 14.62 20.34
CA THR A 158 28.82 15.71 19.35
C THR A 158 29.95 15.59 18.32
N GLY A 159 30.97 14.78 18.59
CA GLY A 159 32.07 14.53 17.66
C GLY A 159 31.74 13.50 16.57
N TYR A 160 32.42 13.59 15.42
CA TYR A 160 32.36 12.57 14.36
C TYR A 160 32.77 11.19 14.90
N ALA A 161 31.91 10.18 14.69
CA ALA A 161 32.06 8.82 15.18
C ALA A 161 32.40 8.74 16.68
N SER A 162 31.87 9.68 17.47
CA SER A 162 32.05 9.71 18.92
C SER A 162 31.06 8.80 19.63
N PHE A 163 31.38 8.40 20.86
CA PHE A 163 30.55 7.59 21.73
C PHE A 163 30.44 8.25 23.10
N ALA A 164 29.22 8.54 23.57
CA ALA A 164 28.97 9.10 24.89
C ALA A 164 28.03 8.21 25.70
N MET A 165 28.35 7.97 26.99
CA MET A 165 27.43 7.33 27.93
C MET A 165 27.62 7.86 29.35
N GLY A 166 26.57 7.77 30.18
CA GLY A 166 26.57 8.31 31.54
C GLY A 166 25.80 9.63 31.64
N VAL A 167 26.16 10.49 32.58
CA VAL A 167 25.36 11.68 32.94
C VAL A 167 26.15 12.96 32.66
N LEU A 168 25.56 13.90 31.91
CA LEU A 168 26.16 15.20 31.59
C LEU A 168 27.56 15.08 30.94
N THR A 169 27.73 14.12 30.02
CA THR A 169 29.02 13.84 29.38
C THR A 169 29.20 14.63 28.09
N GLU A 170 30.44 14.99 27.74
CA GLU A 170 30.76 15.73 26.50
C GLU A 170 31.79 14.98 25.65
N ALA A 171 31.35 14.29 24.57
CA ALA A 171 32.21 13.57 23.63
C ALA A 171 32.36 14.36 22.31
N SER A 172 33.00 15.53 22.38
CA SER A 172 33.15 16.45 21.23
C SER A 172 34.33 16.12 20.31
N GLY A 173 35.26 15.28 20.78
CA GLY A 173 36.39 14.84 19.97
C GLY A 173 36.00 13.89 18.84
N GLN A 174 36.67 14.00 17.69
CA GLN A 174 36.60 12.98 16.63
C GLN A 174 37.06 11.61 17.19
N TYR A 175 36.28 10.56 16.97
CA TYR A 175 36.50 9.20 17.50
C TYR A 175 36.62 9.13 19.03
N SER A 176 36.10 10.13 19.75
CA SER A 176 36.18 10.15 21.21
C SER A 176 35.20 9.15 21.82
N THR A 177 35.58 8.56 22.94
CA THR A 177 34.67 7.80 23.81
C THR A 177 34.62 8.52 25.15
N VAL A 178 33.43 8.69 25.74
CA VAL A 178 33.21 9.30 27.05
C VAL A 178 32.27 8.45 27.88
N MET A 179 32.64 8.21 29.13
CA MET A 179 31.85 7.46 30.10
C MET A 179 31.98 8.10 31.48
N GLY A 180 30.88 8.24 32.21
CA GLY A 180 30.88 8.65 33.62
C GLY A 180 29.92 9.81 33.91
N ILE A 181 30.20 10.60 34.95
CA ILE A 181 29.43 11.77 35.35
C ILE A 181 30.26 13.03 35.11
N VAL A 182 29.73 13.99 34.34
CA VAL A 182 30.41 15.27 34.03
C VAL A 182 31.79 15.06 33.37
N CYS A 183 32.00 13.91 32.73
CA CYS A 183 33.24 13.59 32.05
C CYS A 183 33.27 14.23 30.66
N LYS A 184 34.45 14.72 30.25
CA LYS A 184 34.70 15.31 28.93
C LYS A 184 35.79 14.52 28.21
N GLY A 185 35.55 14.15 26.97
CA GLY A 185 36.52 13.46 26.11
C GLY A 185 36.87 14.27 24.89
N PHE A 186 38.17 14.44 24.68
CA PHE A 186 38.70 15.11 23.50
C PHE A 186 39.20 14.07 22.48
N ARG A 187 39.49 14.54 21.26
CA ARG A 187 39.91 13.70 20.13
C ARG A 187 41.00 12.72 20.55
N CYS A 188 40.84 11.45 20.19
CA CYS A 188 41.92 10.48 20.33
C CYS A 188 42.99 10.78 19.28
N LEU A 189 44.20 11.12 19.72
CA LEU A 189 45.32 11.49 18.84
C LEU A 189 46.38 10.38 18.84
N PHE A 190 46.86 10.04 17.64
CA PHE A 190 48.04 9.20 17.47
C PHE A 190 49.28 9.98 17.90
N ASN A 191 49.99 9.48 18.90
CA ASN A 191 51.41 9.79 19.10
C ASN A 191 52.22 9.05 18.00
N SER A 192 53.32 9.64 17.51
CA SER A 192 54.27 9.02 16.56
C SER A 192 54.80 7.63 16.97
N ASN A 193 54.59 7.23 18.23
CA ASN A 193 54.98 5.96 18.82
C ASN A 193 53.82 4.94 18.91
N GLY A 194 52.66 5.20 18.28
CA GLY A 194 51.54 4.25 18.22
C GLY A 194 50.80 4.03 19.54
N ILE A 195 50.99 4.92 20.53
CA ILE A 195 50.31 4.85 21.84
C ILE A 195 48.95 5.56 21.74
N TRP A 196 47.89 4.84 22.12
CA TRP A 196 46.54 5.40 22.27
C TRP A 196 46.47 6.24 23.55
N ASN A 197 46.43 7.56 23.41
CA ASN A 197 46.09 8.45 24.53
C ASN A 197 44.60 8.72 24.50
N ILE A 198 43.85 8.09 25.40
CA ILE A 198 42.47 8.44 25.67
C ILE A 198 42.49 9.45 26.82
N SER A 199 42.15 10.71 26.52
CA SER A 199 42.10 11.77 27.52
C SER A 199 40.66 11.93 28.00
N PHE A 200 40.39 11.51 29.23
CA PHE A 200 39.15 11.81 29.94
C PHE A 200 39.44 12.86 31.01
N ARG A 201 38.61 13.90 31.08
CA ARG A 201 38.61 14.83 32.18
C ARG A 201 37.27 14.73 32.90
N CYS A 202 37.29 14.10 34.06
CA CYS A 202 36.27 14.15 35.09
C CYS A 202 36.92 14.87 36.29
#